data_AF-A0A5E6NJ14-F1
#
_entry.id   AF-A0A5E6NJ14-F1
#
_cell.length_a   1.000
_cell.length_b   1.000
_cell.length_c   1.000
_cell.angle_alpha   90.00
_cell.angle_beta   90.00
_cell.angle_gamma   90.00
#
_symmetry.space_group_name_H-M   'P 1'
#
loop_
_entity.id
_entity.type
_entity.pdbx_description
1 polymer ?
#
loop_
_entity_poly.entity_id
_entity_poly.type
_entity_poly.pdbx_seq_one_letter_code
_entity_poly.pdbx_strand_id
1 'polypeptide(L)'
;MDGADANKFTLAGNKLTFIATAFEARSDVTYHVNIKATLNAKILPDIIETTEKTITVTVDEAFRITTANVSIPEHTNRTITLATNKDGASFTIVGNKGKFSLSGCTYL
;
A
#
# COMPACT_ATOMS: atom_id res chain seq x y z
N MET A 1 -19.56 -6.08 8.59
CA MET A 1 -18.08 -6.06 8.56
C MET A 1 -17.66 -5.07 9.63
N ASP A 2 -16.88 -5.53 10.58
CA ASP A 2 -16.29 -4.75 11.66
C ASP A 2 -14.79 -4.50 11.36
N GLY A 3 -14.26 -3.38 11.83
CA GLY A 3 -12.88 -2.95 11.59
C GLY A 3 -12.77 -1.62 10.83
N ALA A 4 -11.63 -0.95 10.98
CA ALA A 4 -11.36 0.39 10.43
C ALA A 4 -11.53 0.45 8.90
N ASP A 5 -11.24 -0.65 8.20
CA ASP A 5 -11.32 -0.77 6.75
C ASP A 5 -12.61 -1.43 6.24
N ALA A 6 -13.62 -1.64 7.08
CA ALA A 6 -14.85 -2.35 6.69
C ALA A 6 -15.57 -1.70 5.49
N ASN A 7 -15.43 -0.38 5.31
CA ASN A 7 -16.00 0.38 4.20
C ASN A 7 -15.17 0.30 2.89
N LYS A 8 -14.01 -0.36 2.90
CA LYS A 8 -13.12 -0.50 1.72
C LYS A 8 -13.45 -1.73 0.88
N PHE A 9 -14.42 -2.53 1.30
CA PHE A 9 -14.85 -3.76 0.64
C PHE A 9 -16.38 -3.76 0.43
N THR A 10 -16.84 -4.42 -0.62
CA THR A 10 -18.26 -4.79 -0.75
C THR A 10 -18.41 -6.27 -1.08
N LEU A 11 -19.45 -6.88 -0.53
CA LEU A 11 -19.87 -8.23 -0.88
C LEU A 11 -21.29 -8.15 -1.44
N ALA A 12 -21.45 -8.45 -2.72
CA ALA A 12 -22.74 -8.45 -3.40
C ALA A 12 -22.94 -9.81 -4.09
N GLY A 13 -23.89 -10.60 -3.58
CA GLY A 13 -24.08 -11.98 -4.03
C GLY A 13 -22.81 -12.81 -3.85
N ASN A 14 -22.27 -13.34 -4.96
CA ASN A 14 -21.02 -14.10 -5.02
C ASN A 14 -19.79 -13.25 -5.38
N LYS A 15 -19.90 -11.92 -5.41
CA LYS A 15 -18.83 -11.00 -5.82
C LYS A 15 -18.30 -10.20 -4.63
N LEU A 16 -17.03 -10.41 -4.30
CA LEU A 16 -16.24 -9.57 -3.40
C LEU A 16 -15.51 -8.50 -4.21
N THR A 17 -15.64 -7.23 -3.84
CA THR A 17 -14.97 -6.10 -4.50
C THR A 17 -14.11 -5.33 -3.50
N PHE A 18 -12.91 -4.98 -3.94
CA PHE A 18 -11.97 -4.11 -3.24
C PHE A 18 -12.07 -2.72 -3.85
N ILE A 19 -12.41 -1.71 -3.04
CA ILE A 19 -12.76 -0.37 -3.53
C ILE A 19 -11.63 0.64 -3.24
N ALA A 20 -10.80 0.35 -2.24
CA ALA A 20 -9.74 1.25 -1.84
C ALA A 20 -8.48 1.08 -2.68
N THR A 21 -7.84 2.21 -3.01
CA THR A 21 -6.48 2.27 -3.57
C THR A 21 -5.41 2.07 -2.49
N ALA A 22 -5.77 2.28 -1.21
CA ALA A 22 -4.92 2.06 -0.05
C ALA A 22 -5.76 1.59 1.15
N PHE A 23 -5.29 0.55 1.82
CA PHE A 23 -5.85 0.05 3.08
C PHE A 23 -5.04 0.65 4.24
N GLU A 24 -5.57 0.62 5.48
CA GLU A 24 -4.83 1.14 6.64
C GLU A 24 -3.46 0.46 6.71
N ALA A 25 -2.40 1.24 6.51
CA ALA A 25 -1.04 0.75 6.39
C ALA A 25 -0.63 0.07 7.70
N ARG A 26 -0.79 -1.25 7.74
CA ARG A 26 -0.04 -2.08 8.67
C ARG A 26 1.40 -2.09 8.15
N SER A 27 2.37 -2.16 9.06
CA SER A 27 3.78 -2.41 8.71
C SER A 27 3.96 -3.66 7.84
N ASP A 28 2.96 -4.54 7.83
CA ASP A 28 2.77 -5.64 6.92
C ASP A 28 1.80 -5.23 5.80
N VAL A 29 2.24 -5.28 4.54
CA VAL A 29 1.45 -4.96 3.32
C VAL A 29 0.36 -5.99 3.02
N THR A 30 -0.01 -6.78 4.02
CA THR A 30 -0.88 -7.95 3.93
C THR A 30 -2.19 -7.70 4.67
N TYR A 31 -3.30 -7.92 3.97
CA TYR A 31 -4.65 -7.78 4.49
C TYR A 31 -5.34 -9.14 4.50
N HIS A 32 -6.07 -9.42 5.57
CA HIS A 32 -6.82 -10.66 5.74
C HIS A 32 -8.32 -10.35 5.76
N VAL A 33 -9.05 -10.94 4.81
CA VAL A 33 -10.50 -10.83 4.73
C VAL A 33 -11.10 -12.17 5.12
N ASN A 34 -11.79 -12.21 6.26
CA ASN A 34 -12.53 -13.39 6.69
C ASN A 34 -13.91 -13.39 6.03
N ILE A 35 -14.20 -14.45 5.28
CA ILE A 35 -15.49 -14.67 4.64
C ILE A 35 -16.18 -15.82 5.36
N LYS A 36 -17.37 -15.53 5.87
CA LYS A 36 -18.25 -16.52 6.50
C LYS A 36 -19.42 -16.85 5.58
N ALA A 37 -19.55 -18.11 5.24
CA ALA A 37 -20.74 -18.63 4.58
C ALA A 37 -21.66 -19.26 5.64
N THR A 38 -22.95 -18.99 5.55
CA THR A 38 -23.98 -19.57 6.42
C THR A 38 -25.00 -20.29 5.56
N LEU A 39 -25.16 -21.58 5.78
CA LEU A 39 -26.27 -22.35 5.23
C LEU A 39 -27.45 -22.20 6.20
N ASN A 40 -28.55 -21.67 5.69
CA ASN A 40 -29.84 -21.65 6.39
C ASN A 40 -30.81 -22.54 5.61
N ALA A 41 -31.00 -23.77 6.10
CA ALA A 41 -31.86 -24.74 5.45
C ALA A 41 -33.33 -24.38 5.69
N LYS A 42 -33.98 -23.73 4.72
CA LYS A 42 -35.40 -23.33 4.78
C LYS A 42 -36.38 -24.48 5.10
N ILE A 43 -35.97 -25.72 4.87
CA ILE A 43 -36.79 -26.93 5.06
C ILE A 43 -36.67 -27.49 6.50
N LEU A 44 -35.58 -27.17 7.22
CA LEU A 44 -35.31 -27.63 8.59
C LEU A 44 -34.79 -26.44 9.41
N PRO A 45 -35.67 -25.72 10.14
CA PRO A 45 -35.35 -24.43 10.76
C PRO A 45 -34.22 -24.46 11.80
N ASP A 46 -33.84 -25.64 12.29
CA ASP A 46 -32.78 -25.81 13.30
C ASP A 46 -31.39 -26.12 12.71
N ILE A 47 -31.26 -26.24 11.38
CA ILE A 47 -29.95 -26.45 10.75
C ILE A 47 -29.38 -25.11 10.30
N ILE A 48 -28.46 -24.59 11.12
CA ILE A 48 -27.58 -23.47 10.79
C ILE A 48 -26.15 -24.00 10.77
N GLU A 49 -25.58 -24.12 9.57
CA GLU A 49 -24.17 -24.48 9.41
C GLU A 49 -23.39 -23.26 8.95
N THR A 50 -22.18 -23.08 9.49
CA THR A 50 -21.30 -22.00 9.08
C THR A 50 -19.91 -22.52 8.75
N THR A 51 -19.31 -21.96 7.72
CA THR A 51 -17.90 -22.20 7.38
C THR A 51 -17.20 -20.87 7.12
N GLU A 52 -15.90 -20.83 7.41
CA GLU A 52 -15.09 -19.63 7.30
C GLU A 52 -13.86 -19.89 6.43
N LYS A 53 -13.50 -18.88 5.63
CA LYS A 53 -12.26 -18.89 4.84
C LYS A 53 -11.63 -17.50 4.87
N THR A 54 -10.32 -17.47 5.03
CA THR A 54 -9.56 -16.23 4.94
C THR A 54 -9.00 -16.06 3.53
N ILE A 55 -9.24 -14.91 2.93
CA ILE A 55 -8.52 -14.44 1.73
C ILE A 55 -7.41 -13.51 2.18
N THR A 56 -6.19 -13.78 1.71
CA THR A 56 -5.04 -12.91 1.93
C THR A 56 -4.82 -12.04 0.70
N VAL A 57 -4.73 -10.73 0.89
CA VAL A 57 -4.49 -9.75 -0.17
C VAL A 57 -3.22 -8.99 0.16
N THR A 58 -2.26 -9.04 -0.72
CA THR A 58 -1.00 -8.31 -0.59
C THR A 58 -0.99 -7.15 -1.59
N VAL A 59 -0.73 -5.94 -1.09
CA VAL A 59 -0.53 -4.78 -1.96
C VAL A 59 0.96 -4.71 -2.27
N ASP A 60 1.33 -5.05 -3.50
CA ASP A 60 2.69 -4.84 -3.99
C ASP A 60 2.82 -3.44 -4.56
N GLU A 61 3.60 -2.60 -3.88
CA GLU A 61 3.97 -1.29 -4.38
C GLU A 61 5.47 -1.28 -4.69
N ALA A 62 5.81 -1.25 -5.99
CA ALA A 62 7.18 -1.09 -6.43
C ALA A 62 7.82 0.18 -5.84
N PHE A 63 9.10 0.09 -5.50
CA PHE A 63 9.90 1.24 -5.12
C PHE A 63 10.02 2.20 -6.30
N ARG A 64 9.76 3.48 -6.07
CA ARG A 64 9.82 4.53 -7.09
C ARG A 64 10.66 5.69 -6.58
N ILE A 65 11.54 6.16 -7.45
CA ILE A 65 12.23 7.45 -7.32
C ILE A 65 11.66 8.36 -8.39
N THR A 66 11.23 9.55 -8.01
CA THR A 66 10.71 10.55 -8.94
C THR A 66 11.51 11.84 -8.84
N THR A 67 11.60 12.54 -9.97
CA THR A 67 12.12 13.90 -10.08
C THR A 67 11.23 14.66 -11.04
N ALA A 68 11.10 15.96 -10.84
CA ALA A 68 10.56 16.83 -11.88
C ALA A 68 11.50 16.84 -13.10
N ASN A 69 10.99 17.31 -14.25
CA ASN A 69 11.82 17.55 -15.42
C ASN A 69 12.99 18.47 -15.07
N VAL A 70 14.22 18.00 -15.33
CA VAL A 70 15.45 18.72 -15.00
C VAL A 70 16.02 19.32 -16.27
N SER A 71 16.04 20.65 -16.36
CA SER A 71 16.77 21.38 -17.39
C SER A 71 17.73 22.36 -16.72
N ILE A 72 19.01 22.20 -17.02
CA ILE A 72 20.09 22.89 -16.31
C ILE A 72 21.04 23.53 -17.32
N PRO A 73 21.28 24.85 -17.23
CA PRO A 73 22.37 25.50 -17.95
C PRO A 73 23.73 24.93 -17.55
N GLU A 74 24.61 24.74 -18.53
CA GLU A 74 25.97 24.24 -18.30
C GLU A 74 26.74 25.12 -17.30
N HIS A 75 27.68 24.50 -16.57
CA HIS A 75 28.61 25.15 -15.63
C HIS A 75 27.99 25.83 -14.40
N THR A 76 26.78 25.45 -13.98
CA THR A 76 26.15 25.99 -12.77
C THR A 76 25.97 24.92 -11.68
N ASN A 77 26.29 25.26 -10.43
CA ASN A 77 25.98 24.41 -9.27
C ASN A 77 24.46 24.36 -9.05
N ARG A 78 23.89 23.17 -8.84
CA ARG A 78 22.45 23.01 -8.61
C ARG A 78 22.09 21.86 -7.70
N THR A 79 20.87 21.92 -7.20
CA THR A 79 20.20 20.88 -6.42
C THR A 79 19.14 20.18 -7.29
N ILE A 80 19.17 18.85 -7.34
CA ILE A 80 18.10 18.02 -7.89
C ILE A 80 17.38 17.39 -6.71
N THR A 81 16.07 17.60 -6.62
CA THR A 81 15.25 16.99 -5.57
C THR A 81 14.73 15.65 -6.07
N LEU A 82 15.05 14.58 -5.34
CA LEU A 82 14.51 13.24 -5.58
C LEU A 82 13.52 12.91 -4.48
N ALA A 83 12.35 12.40 -4.84
CA ALA A 83 11.34 11.92 -3.89
C ALA A 83 11.19 10.40 -4.03
N THR A 84 11.16 9.71 -2.89
CA THR A 84 10.90 8.27 -2.80
C THR A 84 9.51 8.02 -2.23
N ASN A 85 8.85 6.94 -2.67
CA ASN A 85 7.57 6.50 -2.11
C ASN A 85 7.73 5.62 -0.86
N LYS A 86 8.96 5.39 -0.41
CA LYS A 86 9.33 4.57 0.76
C LYS A 86 10.45 5.25 1.52
N ASP A 87 10.45 5.05 2.83
CA ASP A 87 11.52 5.50 3.72
C ASP A 87 12.78 4.62 3.59
N GLY A 88 13.89 5.08 4.18
CA GLY A 88 15.13 4.30 4.27
C GLY A 88 15.94 4.22 2.97
N ALA A 89 15.56 4.96 1.93
CA ALA A 89 16.32 5.02 0.69
C ALA A 89 17.72 5.62 0.93
N SER A 90 18.74 4.95 0.41
CA SER A 90 20.14 5.40 0.46
C SER A 90 20.65 5.70 -0.94
N PHE A 91 21.31 6.85 -1.10
CA PHE A 91 21.87 7.29 -2.37
C PHE A 91 23.39 7.35 -2.28
N THR A 92 24.07 6.68 -3.20
CA THR A 92 25.53 6.69 -3.30
C THR A 92 25.92 7.24 -4.66
N ILE A 93 26.76 8.28 -4.68
CA ILE A 93 27.43 8.71 -5.90
C ILE A 93 28.71 7.89 -6.05
N VAL A 94 28.75 7.06 -7.08
CA VAL A 94 29.96 6.31 -7.47
C VAL A 94 30.79 7.14 -8.46
N GLY A 95 32.07 7.35 -8.14
CA GLY A 95 33.03 8.09 -8.98
C GLY A 95 33.60 9.34 -8.31
N ASN A 96 34.86 9.68 -8.64
CA ASN A 96 35.70 10.61 -7.87
C ASN A 96 35.43 12.13 -8.13
N LYS A 97 34.23 12.51 -8.61
CA LYS A 97 33.94 13.89 -9.06
C LYS A 97 32.62 14.51 -8.58
N GLY A 98 31.82 13.82 -7.77
CA GLY A 98 30.57 14.37 -7.25
C GLY A 98 30.72 14.97 -5.85
N LYS A 99 30.28 16.21 -5.65
CA LYS A 99 30.01 16.77 -4.32
C LYS A 99 28.54 16.52 -3.99
N PHE A 100 28.27 15.84 -2.88
CA PHE A 100 26.92 15.54 -2.41
C PHE A 100 26.55 16.47 -1.25
N SER A 101 25.31 16.97 -1.23
CA SER A 101 24.72 17.66 -0.08
C SER A 101 23.34 17.06 0.21
N LEU A 102 23.17 16.49 1.41
CA LEU A 102 21.87 16.08 1.98
C LEU A 102 21.38 17.22 2.87
N SER A 103 20.22 17.80 2.58
CA SER A 103 19.48 18.62 3.53
C SER A 103 18.22 17.85 3.94
N GLY A 104 18.18 17.34 5.17
CA GLY A 104 16.97 16.78 5.77
C GLY A 104 16.10 17.88 6.39
N CYS A 105 14.78 17.67 6.41
CA CYS A 105 13.85 18.49 7.17
C CYS A 105 13.37 17.69 8.39
N THR A 106 13.74 18.13 9.60
CA THR A 106 13.21 17.57 10.84
C THR A 106 11.91 18.30 11.17
N TYR A 107 10.79 17.58 11.17
CA TYR A 107 9.56 18.09 11.78
C TYR A 107 9.61 17.74 13.28
N LEU A 108 9.61 18.79 14.12
CA LEU A 108 9.44 18.70 15.58
C LEU A 108 7.96 18.61 15.95
#